data_AF-A0A932DY51-F1
#
_entry.id   AF-A0A932DY51-F1
#
_cell.length_a   1.000
_cell.length_b   1.000
_cell.length_c   1.000
_cell.angle_alpha   90.00
_cell.angle_beta   90.00
_cell.angle_gamma   90.00
#
_symmetry.space_group_name_H-M   'P 1'
#
loop_
_entity.id
_entity.type
_entity.pdbx_description
1 polymer ?
#
loop_
_entity_poly.entity_id
_entity_poly.type
_entity_poly.pdbx_seq_one_letter_code
_entity_poly.pdbx_strand_id
1 'polypeptide(L)'
;MLIFPPDWFPSEPYLSLPTLTATLRSAGYIVIQKDVNVEMFDWFFSHDFLQKVSGKINQMIEQLRKESTVRGLDEHEIEHLHALINCTPDRISELTRKAETAKQIVRAQDFYDAEKLVWALNIFNEVMDSISLAYAPARICMPPMETNLPYKLFVSSELLKAVHDTNVNVYRDVYEYIVRPAIEGECPDIIGISIAFKQQLFSSMTFCALIKEQFPHIHITIGGNTVTRLRDVLPEKPDLFTLFDSAVIFEGETSFLRLVEALSNDGNLSKIPNLIYMETTGISMSSLTCAEDISELPPPDFDGLPLEKYFSPELILPYLVTRGCY
;
A
#
# COMPACT_ATOMS: atom_id res chain seq x y z
N MET A 1 4.01 -3.55 14.31
CA MET A 1 4.46 -3.54 12.88
C MET A 1 4.05 -2.22 12.24
N LEU A 2 4.89 -1.68 11.37
CA LEU A 2 4.62 -0.46 10.60
C LEU A 2 4.57 -0.79 9.10
N ILE A 3 3.53 -0.36 8.41
CA ILE A 3 3.27 -0.64 7.00
C ILE A 3 3.31 0.65 6.20
N PHE A 4 4.08 0.64 5.12
CA PHE A 4 3.97 1.64 4.05
C PHE A 4 3.21 1.03 2.87
N PRO A 5 2.02 1.55 2.54
CA PRO A 5 1.16 0.99 1.50
C PRO A 5 1.70 1.28 0.09
N PRO A 6 1.27 0.52 -0.93
CA PRO A 6 1.62 0.74 -2.34
C PRO A 6 1.31 2.12 -2.92
N ASP A 7 1.73 2.33 -4.17
CA ASP A 7 1.54 3.53 -5.02
C ASP A 7 2.51 4.70 -4.74
N TRP A 8 3.75 4.37 -4.39
CA TRP A 8 4.91 5.26 -4.30
C TRP A 8 6.00 4.80 -5.28
N PHE A 9 6.75 5.71 -5.90
CA PHE A 9 7.83 5.30 -6.81
C PHE A 9 8.95 4.61 -6.01
N PRO A 10 9.28 3.33 -6.25
CA PRO A 10 10.07 2.53 -5.32
C PRO A 10 11.59 2.77 -5.46
N SER A 11 12.06 4.01 -5.62
CA SER A 11 13.49 4.35 -5.69
C SER A 11 14.16 4.50 -4.32
N GLU A 12 13.38 4.88 -3.31
CA GLU A 12 13.85 5.02 -1.93
C GLU A 12 12.74 4.67 -0.92
N PRO A 13 13.11 4.26 0.31
CA PRO A 13 12.15 4.09 1.40
C PRO A 13 11.48 5.42 1.74
N TYR A 14 10.19 5.38 2.06
CA TYR A 14 9.51 6.56 2.58
C TYR A 14 9.89 6.79 4.06
N LEU A 15 10.28 8.03 4.39
CA LEU A 15 10.94 8.36 5.67
C LEU A 15 10.08 8.15 6.94
N SER A 16 8.75 8.04 6.81
CA SER A 16 7.90 7.90 7.99
C SER A 16 8.14 6.61 8.76
N LEU A 17 8.36 5.47 8.10
CA LEU A 17 8.60 4.21 8.82
C LEU A 17 9.92 4.26 9.59
N PRO A 18 11.05 4.68 8.98
CA PRO A 18 12.32 4.78 9.70
C PRO A 18 12.27 5.72 10.90
N THR A 19 11.55 6.85 10.77
CA THR A 19 11.42 7.82 11.86
C THR A 19 10.60 7.26 13.02
N LEU A 20 9.43 6.69 12.73
CA LEU A 20 8.59 6.05 13.75
C LEU A 20 9.29 4.86 14.41
N THR A 21 10.04 4.08 13.61
CA THR A 21 10.81 2.93 14.09
C THR A 21 11.86 3.35 15.11
N ALA A 22 12.63 4.40 14.79
CA ALA A 22 13.65 4.93 15.70
C ALA A 22 13.03 5.37 17.04
N THR A 23 11.92 6.10 17.01
CA THR A 23 11.20 6.56 18.21
C THR A 23 10.73 5.38 19.08
N LEU A 24 10.06 4.40 18.47
CA LEU A 24 9.50 3.26 19.19
C LEU A 24 10.58 2.31 19.73
N ARG A 25 11.62 2.01 18.95
CA ARG A 25 12.74 1.15 19.39
C ARG A 25 13.54 1.82 20.52
N SER A 26 13.70 3.14 20.48
CA SER A 26 14.32 3.90 21.58
C SER A 26 13.53 3.80 22.89
N ALA A 27 12.22 3.60 22.82
CA ALA A 27 11.35 3.34 23.96
C ALA A 27 11.28 1.84 24.36
N GLY A 28 12.04 0.96 23.71
CA GLY A 28 12.14 -0.46 24.06
C GLY A 28 11.12 -1.37 23.38
N TYR A 29 10.37 -0.87 22.40
CA TYR A 29 9.40 -1.69 21.64
C TYR A 29 10.05 -2.43 20.48
N ILE A 30 9.55 -3.63 20.19
CA ILE A 30 9.91 -4.38 18.98
C ILE A 30 9.15 -3.79 17.80
N VAL A 31 9.88 -3.39 16.76
CA VAL A 31 9.28 -2.76 15.58
C VAL A 31 9.73 -3.49 14.33
N ILE A 32 8.75 -3.95 13.55
CA ILE A 32 8.94 -4.51 12.21
C ILE A 32 8.50 -3.45 11.19
N GLN A 33 9.38 -3.16 10.24
CA GLN A 33 9.10 -2.28 9.11
C GLN A 33 8.67 -3.12 7.91
N LYS A 34 7.57 -2.76 7.26
CA LYS A 34 7.04 -3.45 6.09
C LYS A 34 6.73 -2.44 4.99
N ASP A 35 7.67 -2.28 4.07
CA ASP A 35 7.45 -1.47 2.86
C ASP A 35 6.75 -2.34 1.81
N VAL A 36 5.41 -2.39 1.90
CA VAL A 36 4.57 -3.16 0.97
C VAL A 36 4.65 -2.56 -0.44
N ASN A 37 5.00 -1.28 -0.59
CA ASN A 37 5.13 -0.64 -1.89
C ASN A 37 6.26 -1.25 -2.72
N VAL A 38 7.49 -1.27 -2.21
CA VAL A 38 8.63 -1.83 -2.95
C VAL A 38 8.47 -3.35 -3.14
N GLU A 39 7.95 -4.05 -2.13
CA GLU A 39 7.71 -5.49 -2.22
C GLU A 39 6.61 -5.83 -3.24
N MET A 40 5.55 -5.01 -3.35
CA MET A 40 4.51 -5.19 -4.36
C MET A 40 5.09 -5.07 -5.77
N PHE A 41 5.89 -4.04 -6.06
CA PHE A 41 6.48 -3.89 -7.39
C PHE A 41 7.49 -5.00 -7.70
N ASP A 42 8.35 -5.37 -6.75
CA ASP A 42 9.28 -6.50 -6.92
C ASP A 42 8.55 -7.81 -7.25
N TRP A 43 7.41 -8.05 -6.58
CA TRP A 43 6.54 -9.19 -6.83
C TRP A 43 5.76 -9.09 -8.14
N PHE A 44 5.23 -7.92 -8.50
CA PHE A 44 4.49 -7.72 -9.74
C PHE A 44 5.34 -8.03 -10.97
N PHE A 45 6.65 -7.75 -10.90
CA PHE A 45 7.62 -8.06 -11.94
C PHE A 45 8.30 -9.42 -11.75
N SER A 46 7.71 -10.31 -10.94
CA SER A 46 8.20 -11.66 -10.71
C SER A 46 7.47 -12.72 -11.52
N HIS A 47 8.14 -13.85 -11.71
CA HIS A 47 7.54 -15.04 -12.33
C HIS A 47 6.26 -15.51 -11.62
N ASP A 48 6.27 -15.50 -10.28
CA ASP A 48 5.17 -16.05 -9.50
C ASP A 48 3.86 -15.26 -9.71
N PHE A 49 3.95 -13.92 -9.68
CA PHE A 49 2.78 -13.09 -9.94
C PHE A 49 2.34 -13.13 -11.40
N LEU A 50 3.26 -13.10 -12.36
CA LEU A 50 2.89 -13.12 -13.77
C LEU A 50 2.26 -14.46 -14.20
N GLN A 51 2.64 -15.57 -13.58
CA GLN A 51 1.89 -16.83 -13.73
C GLN A 51 0.47 -16.72 -13.18
N LYS A 52 0.28 -16.11 -12.00
CA LYS A 52 -1.05 -15.83 -11.44
C LYS A 52 -1.90 -14.96 -12.37
N VAL A 53 -1.31 -13.90 -12.94
CA VAL A 53 -1.94 -13.03 -13.94
C VAL A 53 -2.35 -13.84 -15.17
N SER A 54 -1.50 -14.70 -15.71
CA SER A 54 -1.84 -15.59 -16.84
C SER A 54 -3.04 -16.50 -16.50
N GLY A 55 -3.08 -17.07 -15.30
CA GLY A 55 -4.21 -17.87 -14.82
C GLY A 55 -5.51 -17.05 -14.78
N LYS A 56 -5.46 -15.84 -14.23
CA LYS A 56 -6.61 -14.93 -14.15
C LYS A 56 -7.11 -14.48 -15.53
N ILE A 57 -6.19 -14.20 -16.47
CA ILE A 57 -6.52 -13.90 -17.88
C ILE A 57 -7.32 -15.05 -18.50
N ASN A 58 -6.86 -16.30 -18.31
CA ASN A 58 -7.58 -17.47 -18.84
C ASN A 58 -8.98 -17.60 -18.23
N GLN A 59 -9.12 -17.40 -16.92
CA GLN A 59 -10.42 -17.41 -16.24
C GLN A 59 -11.37 -16.35 -16.82
N MET A 60 -10.88 -15.14 -17.07
CA MET A 60 -11.69 -14.06 -17.67
C MET A 60 -12.09 -14.37 -19.11
N ILE A 61 -11.21 -14.96 -19.92
CA ILE A 61 -11.53 -15.38 -21.29
C ILE A 61 -12.66 -16.41 -21.26
N GLU A 62 -12.57 -17.41 -20.38
CA GLU A 62 -13.61 -18.44 -20.24
C GLU A 62 -14.95 -17.83 -19.80
N GLN A 63 -14.92 -16.90 -18.84
CA GLN A 63 -16.10 -16.19 -18.39
C GLN A 63 -16.77 -15.40 -19.52
N LEU A 64 -16.01 -14.56 -20.24
CA LEU A 64 -16.55 -13.74 -21.33
C LEU A 64 -17.07 -14.59 -22.49
N ARG A 65 -16.40 -15.70 -22.83
CA ARG A 65 -16.90 -16.64 -23.85
C ARG A 65 -18.23 -17.26 -23.43
N LYS A 66 -18.37 -17.65 -22.16
CA LYS A 66 -19.63 -18.17 -21.63
C LYS A 66 -20.72 -17.10 -21.69
N GLU A 67 -20.44 -15.87 -21.28
CA GLU A 67 -21.40 -14.76 -21.32
C GLU A 67 -21.82 -14.41 -22.76
N SER A 68 -20.89 -14.45 -23.71
CA SER A 68 -21.15 -14.28 -25.15
C SER A 68 -22.22 -15.25 -25.66
N THR A 69 -22.17 -16.52 -25.22
CA THR A 69 -23.19 -17.52 -25.61
C THR A 69 -24.56 -17.31 -24.96
N VAL A 70 -24.62 -16.63 -23.80
CA VAL A 70 -25.86 -16.46 -23.03
C VAL A 70 -26.59 -15.18 -23.39
N ARG A 71 -25.88 -14.04 -23.44
CA ARG A 71 -26.48 -12.71 -23.61
C ARG A 71 -25.87 -11.86 -24.72
N GLY A 72 -24.82 -12.36 -25.40
CA GLY A 72 -23.99 -11.54 -26.27
C GLY A 72 -23.08 -10.59 -25.46
N LEU A 73 -21.99 -10.13 -26.08
CA LEU A 73 -21.06 -9.17 -25.47
C LEU A 73 -21.30 -7.78 -26.06
N ASP A 74 -21.13 -6.76 -25.24
CA ASP A 74 -21.07 -5.38 -25.73
C ASP A 74 -19.70 -5.07 -26.40
N GLU A 75 -19.58 -3.89 -27.01
CA GLU A 75 -18.36 -3.49 -27.73
C GLU A 75 -17.12 -3.46 -26.84
N HIS A 76 -17.25 -3.01 -25.58
CA HIS A 76 -16.13 -2.93 -24.64
C HIS A 76 -15.70 -4.33 -24.19
N GLU A 77 -16.66 -5.23 -23.97
CA GLU A 77 -16.41 -6.63 -23.63
C GLU A 77 -15.74 -7.38 -24.78
N ILE A 78 -16.10 -7.09 -26.03
CA ILE A 78 -15.45 -7.66 -27.23
C ILE A 78 -14.01 -7.17 -27.35
N GLU A 79 -13.76 -5.86 -27.23
CA GLU A 79 -12.42 -5.30 -27.24
C GLU A 79 -11.55 -5.88 -26.13
N HIS A 80 -12.11 -6.00 -24.93
CA HIS A 80 -11.43 -6.58 -23.78
C HIS A 80 -11.10 -8.06 -24.01
N LEU A 81 -12.05 -8.85 -24.53
CA LEU A 81 -11.82 -10.25 -24.87
C LEU A 81 -10.70 -10.40 -25.92
N HIS A 82 -10.67 -9.53 -26.93
CA HIS A 82 -9.61 -9.52 -27.94
C HIS A 82 -8.24 -9.20 -27.32
N ALA A 83 -8.17 -8.22 -26.42
CA ALA A 83 -6.94 -7.87 -25.71
C ALA A 83 -6.44 -9.03 -24.82
N LEU A 84 -7.35 -9.71 -24.10
CA LEU A 84 -7.03 -10.88 -23.29
C LEU A 84 -6.49 -12.05 -24.13
N ILE A 85 -7.13 -12.36 -25.27
CA ILE A 85 -6.69 -13.45 -26.17
C ILE A 85 -5.27 -13.18 -26.72
N ASN A 86 -4.90 -11.92 -26.91
CA ASN A 86 -3.55 -11.53 -27.34
C ASN A 86 -2.49 -11.65 -26.23
N CYS A 87 -2.87 -11.96 -25.00
CA CYS A 87 -1.98 -12.19 -23.86
C CYS A 87 -1.73 -13.71 -23.69
N THR A 88 -1.10 -14.32 -24.68
CA THR A 88 -0.82 -15.76 -24.67
C THR A 88 0.14 -16.15 -23.54
N PRO A 89 0.12 -17.42 -23.07
CA PRO A 89 1.08 -17.89 -22.06
C PRO A 89 2.54 -17.66 -22.45
N ASP A 90 2.89 -17.86 -23.72
CA ASP A 90 4.24 -17.61 -24.23
C ASP A 90 4.62 -16.13 -24.12
N ARG A 91 3.69 -15.22 -24.44
CA ARG A 91 3.90 -13.77 -24.31
C ARG A 91 4.11 -13.37 -22.85
N ILE A 92 3.30 -13.89 -21.92
CA ILE A 92 3.47 -13.61 -20.49
C ILE A 92 4.81 -14.19 -19.98
N SER A 93 5.21 -15.38 -20.45
CA SER A 93 6.51 -15.97 -20.11
C SER A 93 7.68 -15.13 -20.65
N GLU A 94 7.59 -14.61 -21.87
CA GLU A 94 8.60 -13.71 -22.42
C GLU A 94 8.68 -12.40 -21.61
N LEU A 95 7.52 -11.82 -21.32
CA LEU A 95 7.40 -10.59 -20.54
C LEU A 95 7.97 -10.76 -19.13
N THR A 96 7.75 -11.93 -18.50
CA THR A 96 8.34 -12.30 -17.22
C THR A 96 9.86 -12.23 -17.25
N ARG A 97 10.49 -12.87 -18.25
CA ARG A 97 11.95 -12.84 -18.40
C ARG A 97 12.46 -11.41 -18.60
N LYS A 98 11.76 -10.62 -19.41
CA LYS A 98 12.09 -9.21 -19.65
C LYS A 98 11.98 -8.39 -18.37
N ALA A 99 10.94 -8.61 -17.56
CA ALA A 99 10.70 -7.90 -16.31
C ALA A 99 11.80 -8.17 -15.26
N GLU A 100 12.27 -9.40 -15.16
CA GLU A 100 13.42 -9.75 -14.31
C GLU A 100 14.70 -9.05 -14.76
N THR A 101 14.96 -8.99 -16.08
CA THR A 101 16.08 -8.20 -16.62
C THR A 101 15.90 -6.70 -16.37
N ALA A 102 14.69 -6.17 -16.50
CA ALA A 102 14.39 -4.77 -16.21
C ALA A 102 14.67 -4.43 -14.73
N LYS A 103 14.29 -5.31 -13.79
CA LYS A 103 14.64 -5.17 -12.36
C LYS A 103 16.16 -5.12 -12.15
N GLN A 104 16.92 -5.96 -12.84
CA GLN A 104 18.39 -5.94 -12.75
C GLN A 104 18.98 -4.63 -13.28
N ILE A 105 18.46 -4.11 -14.40
CA ILE A 105 18.90 -2.82 -14.96
C ILE A 105 18.68 -1.69 -13.97
N VAL A 106 17.48 -1.58 -13.38
CA VAL A 106 17.16 -0.44 -12.50
C VAL A 106 17.87 -0.48 -11.14
N ARG A 107 18.45 -1.63 -10.78
CA ARG A 107 19.20 -1.86 -9.54
C ARG A 107 20.72 -1.89 -9.73
N ALA A 108 21.22 -1.73 -10.95
CA ALA A 108 22.63 -1.86 -11.28
C ALA A 108 23.14 -0.66 -12.09
N GLN A 109 24.44 -0.63 -12.35
CA GLN A 109 25.10 0.45 -13.10
C GLN A 109 24.50 0.67 -14.51
N ASP A 110 23.84 -0.35 -15.08
CA ASP A 110 23.08 -0.24 -16.32
C ASP A 110 21.92 0.77 -16.26
N PHE A 111 21.48 1.17 -15.06
CA PHE A 111 20.51 2.25 -14.83
C PHE A 111 20.95 3.58 -15.49
N TYR A 112 22.27 3.86 -15.54
CA TYR A 112 22.79 5.10 -16.11
C TYR A 112 22.87 5.10 -17.63
N ASP A 113 22.62 3.95 -18.28
CA ASP A 113 22.45 3.86 -19.72
C ASP A 113 21.00 4.20 -20.09
N ALA A 114 20.81 5.33 -20.78
CA ALA A 114 19.49 5.85 -21.10
C ALA A 114 18.66 4.89 -21.96
N GLU A 115 19.27 4.15 -22.90
CA GLU A 115 18.53 3.23 -23.75
C GLU A 115 18.05 2.02 -22.95
N LYS A 116 18.90 1.49 -22.07
CA LYS A 116 18.55 0.38 -21.18
C LYS A 116 17.48 0.78 -20.17
N LEU A 117 17.58 1.97 -19.58
CA LEU A 117 16.60 2.47 -18.61
C LEU A 117 15.23 2.68 -19.28
N VAL A 118 15.19 3.33 -20.44
CA VAL A 118 13.94 3.50 -21.21
C VAL A 118 13.32 2.15 -21.56
N TRP A 119 14.14 1.18 -21.99
CA TRP A 119 13.69 -0.17 -22.24
C TRP A 119 13.08 -0.81 -20.98
N ALA A 120 13.76 -0.75 -19.84
CA ALA A 120 13.30 -1.33 -18.58
C ALA A 120 11.97 -0.72 -18.11
N LEU A 121 11.82 0.60 -18.18
CA LEU A 121 10.57 1.30 -17.84
C LEU A 121 9.42 0.92 -18.77
N ASN A 122 9.68 0.75 -20.07
CA ASN A 122 8.67 0.27 -21.02
C ASN A 122 8.22 -1.17 -20.69
N ILE A 123 9.14 -2.05 -20.31
CA ILE A 123 8.79 -3.40 -19.86
C ILE A 123 7.92 -3.37 -18.61
N PHE A 124 8.21 -2.51 -17.63
CA PHE A 124 7.34 -2.35 -16.48
C PHE A 124 5.93 -1.92 -16.90
N ASN A 125 5.80 -0.94 -17.79
CA ASN A 125 4.50 -0.53 -18.31
C ASN A 125 3.75 -1.68 -19.02
N GLU A 126 4.42 -2.48 -19.86
CA GLU A 126 3.80 -3.65 -20.51
C GLU A 126 3.31 -4.71 -19.50
N VAL A 127 4.06 -4.91 -18.40
CA VAL A 127 3.62 -5.75 -17.29
C VAL A 127 2.38 -5.16 -16.63
N MET A 128 2.40 -3.87 -16.30
CA MET A 128 1.28 -3.19 -15.67
C MET A 128 0.02 -3.20 -16.56
N ASP A 129 0.16 -3.12 -17.88
CA ASP A 129 -0.94 -3.27 -18.85
C ASP A 129 -1.52 -4.69 -18.82
N SER A 130 -0.66 -5.72 -18.76
CA SER A 130 -1.09 -7.12 -18.67
C SER A 130 -1.84 -7.40 -17.36
N ILE A 131 -1.37 -6.81 -16.25
CA ILE A 131 -2.06 -6.84 -14.96
C ILE A 131 -3.40 -6.11 -15.09
N SER A 132 -3.43 -4.90 -15.65
CA SER A 132 -4.67 -4.14 -15.84
C SER A 132 -5.72 -4.90 -16.65
N LEU A 133 -5.30 -5.64 -17.68
CA LEU A 133 -6.21 -6.53 -18.41
C LEU A 133 -6.79 -7.63 -17.51
N ALA A 134 -5.97 -8.24 -16.66
CA ALA A 134 -6.43 -9.27 -15.73
C ALA A 134 -7.32 -8.75 -14.59
N TYR A 135 -7.29 -7.46 -14.28
CA TYR A 135 -8.09 -6.84 -13.22
C TYR A 135 -9.08 -5.79 -13.75
N ALA A 136 -9.39 -5.84 -15.05
CA ALA A 136 -10.28 -4.88 -15.67
C ALA A 136 -11.64 -4.81 -14.93
N PRO A 137 -12.21 -3.61 -14.76
CA PRO A 137 -11.80 -2.34 -15.36
C PRO A 137 -10.75 -1.54 -14.55
N ALA A 138 -10.10 -2.13 -13.53
CA ALA A 138 -9.01 -1.45 -12.85
C ALA A 138 -7.82 -1.22 -13.79
N ARG A 139 -7.18 -0.06 -13.65
CA ARG A 139 -5.92 0.26 -14.31
C ARG A 139 -4.84 0.28 -13.25
N ILE A 140 -3.98 -0.72 -13.28
CA ILE A 140 -2.85 -0.82 -12.37
C ILE A 140 -1.67 -0.14 -13.04
N CYS A 141 -1.05 0.83 -12.38
CA CYS A 141 0.00 1.64 -12.98
C CYS A 141 1.21 1.74 -12.05
N MET A 142 2.37 2.00 -12.64
CA MET A 142 3.54 2.40 -11.90
C MET A 142 3.63 3.94 -11.90
N PRO A 143 4.00 4.58 -10.77
CA PRO A 143 4.21 6.02 -10.73
C PRO A 143 5.17 6.50 -11.85
N PRO A 144 4.93 7.67 -12.46
CA PRO A 144 4.04 8.74 -11.98
C PRO A 144 2.56 8.57 -12.33
N MET A 145 2.19 7.53 -13.07
CA MET A 145 0.78 7.23 -13.34
C MET A 145 0.11 6.65 -12.08
N GLU A 146 -1.15 7.02 -11.84
CA GLU A 146 -1.90 6.57 -10.67
C GLU A 146 -2.66 5.28 -10.99
N THR A 147 -2.50 4.25 -10.15
CA THR A 147 -3.42 3.10 -10.14
C THR A 147 -4.84 3.60 -9.88
N ASN A 148 -5.80 3.15 -10.68
CA ASN A 148 -7.18 3.59 -10.62
C ASN A 148 -8.13 2.39 -10.66
N LEU A 149 -8.89 2.20 -9.59
CA LEU A 149 -9.98 1.24 -9.51
C LEU A 149 -11.29 1.94 -9.94
N PRO A 150 -12.33 1.22 -10.40
CA PRO A 150 -13.60 1.79 -10.88
C PRO A 150 -14.50 2.34 -9.76
N TYR A 151 -13.92 2.87 -8.68
CA TYR A 151 -14.63 3.39 -7.52
C TYR A 151 -14.20 4.83 -7.24
N LYS A 152 -15.08 5.57 -6.56
CA LYS A 152 -14.79 6.96 -6.17
C LYS A 152 -14.03 6.98 -4.84
N LEU A 153 -12.75 7.28 -4.91
CA LEU A 153 -11.81 7.31 -3.77
C LEU A 153 -12.32 8.12 -2.55
N PHE A 154 -12.95 9.27 -2.78
CA PHE A 154 -13.44 10.17 -1.73
C PHE A 154 -14.91 9.95 -1.36
N VAL A 155 -15.50 8.82 -1.74
CA VAL A 155 -16.85 8.41 -1.34
C VAL A 155 -16.73 7.15 -0.49
N SER A 156 -16.99 7.27 0.82
CA SER A 156 -16.77 6.18 1.79
C SER A 156 -17.52 4.89 1.42
N SER A 157 -18.74 4.98 0.91
CA SER A 157 -19.50 3.80 0.48
C SER A 157 -18.90 3.10 -0.74
N GLU A 158 -18.28 3.86 -1.66
CA GLU A 158 -17.59 3.29 -2.82
C GLU A 158 -16.24 2.68 -2.42
N LEU A 159 -15.54 3.29 -1.47
CA LEU A 159 -14.31 2.76 -0.87
C LEU A 159 -14.57 1.43 -0.16
N LEU A 160 -15.65 1.34 0.63
CA LEU A 160 -16.07 0.12 1.30
C LEU A 160 -16.45 -0.98 0.30
N LYS A 161 -17.12 -0.65 -0.81
CA LYS A 161 -17.36 -1.62 -1.89
C LYS A 161 -16.07 -2.13 -2.52
N ALA A 162 -15.13 -1.22 -2.81
CA ALA A 162 -13.86 -1.56 -3.45
C ALA A 162 -13.06 -2.59 -2.63
N VAL A 163 -13.04 -2.41 -1.32
CA VAL A 163 -12.37 -3.30 -0.37
C VAL A 163 -12.86 -4.75 -0.49
N HIS A 164 -14.16 -4.96 -0.71
CA HIS A 164 -14.77 -6.28 -0.78
C HIS A 164 -14.80 -6.89 -2.19
N ASP A 165 -14.37 -6.16 -3.23
CA ASP A 165 -14.37 -6.68 -4.60
C ASP A 165 -13.19 -7.64 -4.83
N THR A 166 -13.47 -8.94 -4.95
CA THR A 166 -12.45 -9.98 -5.16
C THR A 166 -11.93 -10.06 -6.59
N ASN A 167 -12.59 -9.42 -7.55
CA ASN A 167 -12.27 -9.53 -8.96
C ASN A 167 -11.36 -8.39 -9.41
N VAL A 168 -11.68 -7.16 -8.99
CA VAL A 168 -11.08 -5.92 -9.49
C VAL A 168 -9.97 -5.40 -8.56
N ASN A 169 -10.09 -5.62 -7.25
CA ASN A 169 -9.15 -5.06 -6.28
C ASN A 169 -7.88 -5.91 -6.16
N VAL A 170 -6.85 -5.55 -6.94
CA VAL A 170 -5.53 -6.21 -6.93
C VAL A 170 -4.87 -6.20 -5.55
N TYR A 171 -5.16 -5.22 -4.68
CA TYR A 171 -4.54 -5.13 -3.37
C TYR A 171 -4.99 -6.26 -2.43
N ARG A 172 -6.08 -6.97 -2.73
CA ARG A 172 -6.41 -8.21 -2.02
C ARG A 172 -5.34 -9.28 -2.27
N ASP A 173 -4.85 -9.40 -3.50
CA ASP A 173 -3.78 -10.35 -3.81
C ASP A 173 -2.43 -9.93 -3.20
N VAL A 174 -2.17 -8.62 -3.15
CA VAL A 174 -1.01 -8.04 -2.43
C VAL A 174 -1.09 -8.36 -0.94
N TYR A 175 -2.27 -8.22 -0.33
CA TYR A 175 -2.47 -8.58 1.07
C TYR A 175 -2.17 -10.06 1.30
N GLU A 176 -2.77 -10.93 0.49
CA GLU A 176 -2.68 -12.39 0.64
C GLU A 176 -1.24 -12.91 0.50
N TYR A 177 -0.44 -12.28 -0.36
CA TYR A 177 0.93 -12.72 -0.66
C TYR A 177 2.00 -12.02 0.19
N ILE A 178 1.81 -10.74 0.54
CA ILE A 178 2.85 -9.92 1.17
C ILE A 178 2.50 -9.58 2.63
N VAL A 179 1.27 -9.11 2.88
CA VAL A 179 0.90 -8.56 4.18
C VAL A 179 0.54 -9.67 5.17
N ARG A 180 -0.35 -10.59 4.79
CA ARG A 180 -0.77 -11.69 5.67
C ARG A 180 0.40 -12.54 6.14
N PRO A 181 1.30 -13.05 5.27
CA PRO A 181 2.41 -13.89 5.75
C PRO A 181 3.35 -13.14 6.71
N ALA A 182 3.52 -11.82 6.52
CA ALA A 182 4.30 -11.01 7.46
C ALA A 182 3.61 -10.89 8.82
N ILE A 183 2.28 -10.70 8.85
CA ILE A 183 1.51 -10.66 10.11
C ILE A 183 1.55 -12.02 10.82
N GLU A 184 1.40 -13.12 10.09
CA GLU A 184 1.46 -14.49 10.65
C GLU A 184 2.85 -14.83 11.20
N GLY A 185 3.92 -14.36 10.54
CA GLY A 185 5.29 -14.61 10.98
C GLY A 185 5.72 -13.76 12.19
N GLU A 186 5.26 -12.52 12.26
CA GLU A 186 5.71 -11.54 13.26
C GLU A 186 4.74 -11.35 14.43
N CYS A 187 3.48 -11.80 14.28
CA CYS A 187 2.41 -11.71 15.28
C CYS A 187 2.30 -10.33 15.98
N PRO A 188 2.12 -9.21 15.23
CA PRO A 188 2.12 -7.88 15.83
C PRO A 188 0.83 -7.57 16.62
N ASP A 189 0.95 -6.96 17.79
CA ASP A 189 -0.22 -6.48 18.56
C ASP A 189 -0.84 -5.20 17.96
N ILE A 190 0.00 -4.37 17.32
CA ILE A 190 -0.37 -3.07 16.76
C ILE A 190 0.19 -2.96 15.34
N ILE A 191 -0.65 -2.51 14.40
CA ILE A 191 -0.27 -2.16 13.03
C ILE A 191 -0.49 -0.66 12.80
N GLY A 192 0.59 0.06 12.48
CA GLY A 192 0.55 1.44 12.01
C GLY A 192 0.66 1.50 10.49
N ILE A 193 -0.28 2.13 9.78
CA ILE A 193 -0.25 2.30 8.32
C ILE A 193 0.00 3.77 7.97
N SER A 194 1.13 4.06 7.32
CA SER A 194 1.52 5.42 6.94
C SER A 194 1.04 5.78 5.54
N ILE A 195 -0.07 6.51 5.44
CA ILE A 195 -0.69 6.93 4.17
C ILE A 195 -0.18 8.31 3.76
N ALA A 196 0.86 8.33 2.92
CA ALA A 196 1.48 9.55 2.42
C ALA A 196 0.60 10.22 1.35
N PHE A 197 0.09 9.45 0.39
CA PHE A 197 -0.68 9.98 -0.73
C PHE A 197 -2.10 9.40 -0.85
N LYS A 198 -2.96 10.15 -1.53
CA LYS A 198 -4.38 9.80 -1.72
C LYS A 198 -4.56 8.45 -2.43
N GLN A 199 -3.68 8.10 -3.38
CA GLN A 199 -3.82 6.88 -4.19
C GLN A 199 -3.68 5.63 -3.31
N GLN A 200 -2.94 5.74 -2.21
CA GLN A 200 -2.71 4.65 -1.27
C GLN A 200 -3.93 4.34 -0.38
N LEU A 201 -5.03 5.10 -0.48
CA LEU A 201 -6.23 4.86 0.33
C LEU A 201 -6.91 3.53 -0.04
N PHE A 202 -6.94 3.13 -1.32
CA PHE A 202 -7.54 1.85 -1.71
C PHE A 202 -6.77 0.68 -1.11
N SER A 203 -5.45 0.66 -1.26
CA SER A 203 -4.60 -0.38 -0.69
C SER A 203 -4.66 -0.41 0.82
N SER A 204 -4.55 0.76 1.48
CA SER A 204 -4.62 0.88 2.94
C SER A 204 -5.94 0.38 3.50
N MET A 205 -7.08 0.81 2.95
CA MET A 205 -8.39 0.36 3.44
C MET A 205 -8.63 -1.13 3.16
N THR A 206 -8.09 -1.65 2.06
CA THR A 206 -8.15 -3.09 1.75
C THR A 206 -7.37 -3.89 2.78
N PHE A 207 -6.16 -3.46 3.13
CA PHE A 207 -5.36 -4.09 4.18
C PHE A 207 -6.07 -4.01 5.53
N CYS A 208 -6.53 -2.83 5.94
CA CYS A 208 -7.30 -2.64 7.16
C CYS A 208 -8.47 -3.64 7.28
N ALA A 209 -9.32 -3.73 6.26
CA ALA A 209 -10.48 -4.62 6.27
C ALA A 209 -10.10 -6.10 6.41
N LEU A 210 -9.11 -6.55 5.64
CA LEU A 210 -8.66 -7.94 5.65
C LEU A 210 -7.96 -8.31 6.97
N ILE A 211 -7.20 -7.37 7.53
CA ILE A 211 -6.59 -7.53 8.86
C ILE A 211 -7.68 -7.62 9.92
N LYS A 212 -8.70 -6.75 9.94
CA LYS A 212 -9.79 -6.84 10.93
C LYS A 212 -10.61 -8.12 10.78
N GLU A 213 -10.76 -8.63 9.57
CA GLU A 213 -11.45 -9.90 9.30
C GLU A 213 -10.66 -11.10 9.86
N GLN A 214 -9.34 -11.16 9.62
CA GLN A 214 -8.51 -12.34 9.93
C GLN A 214 -7.81 -12.26 11.30
N PHE A 215 -7.50 -11.04 11.75
CA PHE A 215 -6.76 -10.74 12.97
C PHE A 215 -7.47 -9.63 13.79
N PRO A 216 -8.71 -9.86 14.26
CA PRO A 216 -9.53 -8.81 14.89
C PRO A 216 -8.94 -8.23 16.20
N HIS A 217 -7.99 -8.95 16.81
CA HIS A 217 -7.29 -8.54 18.03
C HIS A 217 -6.21 -7.46 17.79
N ILE A 218 -5.74 -7.31 16.54
CA ILE A 218 -4.70 -6.34 16.21
C ILE A 218 -5.32 -4.93 16.19
N HIS A 219 -4.72 -4.01 16.94
CA HIS A 219 -5.10 -2.59 16.89
C HIS A 219 -4.51 -1.94 15.64
N ILE A 220 -5.36 -1.38 14.78
CA ILE A 220 -4.93 -0.73 13.54
C ILE A 220 -5.01 0.78 13.70
N THR A 221 -3.88 1.45 13.45
CA THR A 221 -3.81 2.92 13.40
C THR A 221 -3.37 3.39 12.03
N ILE A 222 -4.12 4.32 11.43
CA ILE A 222 -3.70 4.99 10.20
C ILE A 222 -3.08 6.35 10.51
N GLY A 223 -2.14 6.80 9.67
CA GLY A 223 -1.55 8.13 9.82
C GLY A 223 -0.99 8.66 8.50
N GLY A 224 -0.29 9.78 8.57
CA GLY A 224 0.37 10.41 7.42
C GLY A 224 -0.39 11.60 6.84
N ASN A 225 0.20 12.20 5.80
CA ASN A 225 -0.27 13.46 5.22
C ASN A 225 -1.72 13.36 4.71
N THR A 226 -2.08 12.25 4.06
CA THR A 226 -3.45 12.08 3.54
C THR A 226 -4.46 11.99 4.67
N VAL A 227 -4.16 11.27 5.75
CA VAL A 227 -5.02 11.16 6.94
C VAL A 227 -5.19 12.53 7.61
N THR A 228 -4.11 13.30 7.73
CA THR A 228 -4.12 14.66 8.27
C THR A 228 -5.03 15.61 7.48
N ARG A 229 -5.07 15.46 6.16
CA ARG A 229 -5.97 16.24 5.28
C ARG A 229 -7.44 15.82 5.39
N LEU A 230 -7.70 14.61 5.88
CA LEU A 230 -9.05 14.07 6.10
C LEU A 230 -9.54 14.27 7.54
N ARG A 231 -8.78 14.94 8.40
CA ARG A 231 -9.08 15.10 9.84
C ARG A 231 -10.48 15.67 10.14
N ASP A 232 -10.99 16.55 9.28
CA ASP A 232 -12.29 17.19 9.46
C ASP A 232 -13.44 16.30 8.95
N VAL A 233 -13.13 15.34 8.07
CA VAL A 233 -14.10 14.42 7.45
C VAL A 233 -14.19 13.09 8.20
N LEU A 234 -13.07 12.58 8.72
CA LEU A 234 -13.02 11.27 9.39
C LEU A 234 -14.01 11.15 10.56
N PRO A 235 -14.17 12.14 11.46
CA PRO A 235 -15.14 12.07 12.56
C PRO A 235 -16.60 11.93 12.10
N GLU A 236 -16.92 12.36 10.87
CA GLU A 236 -18.26 12.26 10.29
C GLU A 236 -18.53 10.91 9.59
N LYS A 237 -17.56 9.98 9.61
CA LYS A 237 -17.60 8.72 8.87
C LYS A 237 -17.42 7.50 9.78
N PRO A 238 -18.40 7.19 10.65
CA PRO A 238 -18.34 6.01 11.52
C PRO A 238 -18.13 4.70 10.75
N ASP A 239 -18.69 4.59 9.55
CA ASP A 239 -18.55 3.40 8.71
C ASP A 239 -17.08 3.10 8.34
N LEU A 240 -16.22 4.13 8.24
CA LEU A 240 -14.79 3.92 7.95
C LEU A 240 -14.01 3.41 9.16
N PHE A 241 -14.43 3.77 10.37
CA PHE A 241 -13.82 3.25 11.61
C PHE A 241 -14.21 1.79 11.89
N THR A 242 -14.98 1.14 11.01
CA THR A 242 -15.08 -0.33 11.00
C THR A 242 -13.81 -1.00 10.48
N LEU A 243 -12.96 -0.26 9.76
CA LEU A 243 -11.74 -0.77 9.15
C LEU A 243 -10.50 -0.58 10.03
N PHE A 244 -10.46 0.46 10.85
CA PHE A 244 -9.31 0.78 11.71
C PHE A 244 -9.78 1.38 13.04
N ASP A 245 -8.94 1.28 14.06
CA ASP A 245 -9.32 1.60 15.45
C ASP A 245 -8.99 3.05 15.84
N SER A 246 -7.93 3.61 15.24
CA SER A 246 -7.56 5.01 15.44
C SER A 246 -6.84 5.64 14.23
N ALA A 247 -6.76 6.96 14.24
CA ALA A 247 -6.01 7.74 13.26
C ALA A 247 -5.15 8.80 13.95
N VAL A 248 -3.87 8.88 13.59
CA VAL A 248 -2.97 9.95 14.03
C VAL A 248 -2.87 11.00 12.93
N ILE A 249 -3.16 12.25 13.26
CA ILE A 249 -3.05 13.39 12.36
C ILE A 249 -1.78 14.20 12.68
N PHE A 250 -1.35 15.05 11.75
CA PHE A 250 -0.11 15.83 11.86
C PHE A 250 1.12 14.95 12.11
N GLU A 251 1.98 15.35 13.04
CA GLU A 251 3.18 14.63 13.44
C GLU A 251 2.82 13.51 14.42
N GLY A 252 3.50 12.37 14.23
CA GLY A 252 3.03 11.08 14.74
C GLY A 252 3.98 10.41 15.71
N GLU A 253 5.20 10.89 15.89
CA GLU A 253 6.23 10.24 16.68
C GLU A 253 5.84 10.14 18.16
N THR A 254 5.57 11.26 18.80
CA THR A 254 5.09 11.32 20.19
C THR A 254 3.69 10.71 20.31
N SER A 255 2.80 11.02 19.36
CA SER A 255 1.40 10.58 19.40
C SER A 255 1.27 9.05 19.31
N PHE A 256 2.02 8.44 18.39
CA PHE A 256 1.98 6.99 18.18
C PHE A 256 2.71 6.24 19.30
N LEU A 257 3.83 6.76 19.82
CA LEU A 257 4.47 6.20 21.00
C LEU A 257 3.51 6.17 22.20
N ARG A 258 2.84 7.29 22.50
CA ARG A 258 1.86 7.37 23.59
C ARG A 258 0.65 6.46 23.36
N LEU A 259 0.27 6.22 22.12
CA LEU A 259 -0.76 5.26 21.78
C LEU A 259 -0.33 3.82 22.10
N VAL A 260 0.88 3.42 21.70
CA VAL A 260 1.44 2.11 22.04
C VAL A 260 1.52 1.92 23.55
N GLU A 261 1.99 2.93 24.28
CA GLU A 261 2.05 2.92 25.75
C GLU A 261 0.67 2.80 26.39
N ALA A 262 -0.32 3.54 25.89
CA ALA A 262 -1.68 3.50 26.41
C ALA A 262 -2.34 2.14 26.17
N LEU A 263 -2.18 1.56 24.97
CA LEU A 263 -2.73 0.25 24.65
C LEU A 263 -2.07 -0.87 25.47
N SER A 264 -0.80 -0.70 25.86
CA SER A 264 -0.09 -1.67 26.71
C SER A 264 -0.51 -1.61 28.19
N ASN A 265 -1.06 -0.48 28.66
CA ASN A 265 -1.31 -0.22 30.07
C ASN A 265 -2.78 0.14 30.40
N ASP A 266 -3.73 -0.15 29.50
CA ASP A 266 -5.13 0.29 29.60
C ASP A 266 -5.28 1.81 29.88
N GLY A 267 -4.41 2.59 29.23
CA GLY A 267 -4.32 4.03 29.36
C GLY A 267 -5.46 4.79 28.67
N ASN A 268 -5.69 6.03 29.11
CA ASN A 268 -6.75 6.85 28.54
C ASN A 268 -6.31 7.51 27.22
N LEU A 269 -6.96 7.12 26.12
CA LEU A 269 -6.68 7.62 24.77
C LEU A 269 -6.93 9.13 24.60
N SER A 270 -7.80 9.74 25.41
CA SER A 270 -8.12 11.18 25.32
C SER A 270 -6.95 12.09 25.69
N LYS A 271 -5.90 11.55 26.32
CA LYS A 271 -4.67 12.27 26.68
C LYS A 271 -3.59 12.22 25.59
N ILE A 272 -3.84 11.50 24.50
CA ILE A 272 -2.89 11.37 23.40
C ILE A 272 -3.12 12.55 22.45
N PRO A 273 -2.09 13.36 22.15
CA PRO A 273 -2.24 14.46 21.20
C PRO A 273 -2.48 13.94 19.78
N ASN A 274 -3.11 14.76 18.95
CA ASN A 274 -3.32 14.49 17.53
C ASN A 274 -4.04 13.16 17.19
N LEU A 275 -4.76 12.57 18.15
CA LEU A 275 -5.43 11.28 17.96
C LEU A 275 -6.91 11.47 17.62
N ILE A 276 -7.39 10.71 16.64
CA ILE A 276 -8.81 10.44 16.41
C ILE A 276 -9.03 8.96 16.72
N TYR A 277 -10.03 8.64 17.52
CA TYR A 277 -10.26 7.27 17.98
C TYR A 277 -11.75 7.01 18.22
N MET A 278 -12.13 5.73 18.21
CA MET A 278 -13.51 5.35 18.54
C MET A 278 -13.69 5.21 20.06
N GLU A 279 -14.67 5.91 20.61
CA GLU A 279 -15.19 5.73 21.96
C GLU A 279 -16.56 5.02 21.93
N THR A 280 -17.03 4.58 23.09
CA THR A 280 -18.35 3.96 23.25
C THR A 280 -19.50 4.86 22.77
N THR A 281 -19.32 6.19 22.82
CA THR A 281 -20.32 7.19 22.43
C THR A 281 -20.20 7.66 20.98
N GLY A 282 -19.17 7.25 20.24
CA GLY A 282 -18.90 7.70 18.89
C GLY A 282 -17.41 8.00 18.64
N ILE A 283 -17.11 8.64 17.52
CA ILE A 283 -15.73 9.04 17.19
C ILE A 283 -15.37 10.29 17.98
N SER A 284 -14.23 10.25 18.66
CA SER A 284 -13.67 11.36 19.42
C SER A 284 -12.35 11.82 18.80
N MET A 285 -12.13 13.13 18.78
CA MET A 285 -10.86 13.74 18.39
C MET A 285 -10.25 14.38 19.64
N SER A 286 -8.98 14.12 19.87
CA SER A 286 -8.22 14.73 20.96
C SER A 286 -8.16 16.25 20.79
N SER A 287 -8.43 16.97 21.87
CA SER A 287 -8.26 18.43 21.93
C SER A 287 -6.80 18.85 22.11
N LEU A 288 -5.90 17.89 22.38
CA LEU A 288 -4.48 18.12 22.54
C LEU A 288 -3.79 18.06 21.18
N THR A 289 -2.93 19.04 20.91
CA THR A 289 -2.05 19.04 19.74
C THR A 289 -0.59 19.07 20.16
N CYS A 290 0.25 18.41 19.38
CA CYS A 290 1.69 18.36 19.60
C CYS A 290 2.39 18.47 18.25
N ALA A 291 3.48 19.23 18.22
CA ALA A 291 4.46 19.24 17.15
C ALA A 291 5.77 18.71 17.75
N GLU A 292 6.54 17.94 16.98
CA GLU A 292 7.77 17.33 17.46
C GLU A 292 8.92 18.36 17.45
N ASP A 293 9.81 18.26 18.42
CA ASP A 293 11.12 18.88 18.32
C ASP A 293 12.06 17.94 17.58
N ILE A 294 12.41 18.28 16.34
CA ILE A 294 13.33 17.51 15.49
C ILE A 294 14.65 17.24 16.21
N SER A 295 15.10 18.16 17.06
CA SER A 295 16.38 18.05 17.79
C SER A 295 16.36 16.97 18.86
N GLU A 296 15.16 16.61 19.36
CA GLU A 296 14.96 15.58 20.37
C GLU A 296 14.63 14.21 19.75
N LEU A 297 14.33 14.16 18.44
CA LEU A 297 14.05 12.91 17.75
C LEU A 297 15.33 12.11 17.47
N PRO A 298 15.28 10.77 17.63
CA PRO A 298 16.40 9.93 17.25
C PRO A 298 16.61 9.94 15.73
N PRO A 299 17.83 9.64 15.23
CA PRO A 299 18.07 9.50 13.80
C PRO A 299 17.20 8.38 13.22
N PRO A 300 16.70 8.50 11.97
CA PRO A 300 15.86 7.49 11.37
C PRO A 300 16.53 6.11 11.30
N ASP A 301 15.77 5.06 11.60
CA ASP A 301 16.24 3.68 11.65
C ASP A 301 15.74 2.91 10.42
N PHE A 302 16.66 2.54 9.53
CA PHE A 302 16.34 1.81 8.29
C PHE A 302 16.44 0.29 8.45
N ASP A 303 16.80 -0.22 9.63
CA ASP A 303 17.02 -1.64 9.85
C ASP A 303 15.69 -2.41 9.78
N GLY A 304 15.68 -3.43 8.91
CA GLY A 304 14.53 -4.28 8.61
C GLY A 304 13.84 -3.96 7.29
N LEU A 305 14.19 -2.86 6.61
CA LEU A 305 13.68 -2.58 5.26
C LEU A 305 14.42 -3.40 4.19
N PRO A 306 13.75 -3.80 3.09
CA PRO A 306 14.37 -4.55 2.00
C PRO A 306 15.13 -3.62 1.05
N LEU A 307 16.22 -3.03 1.54
CA LEU A 307 16.97 -1.97 0.87
C LEU A 307 17.49 -2.36 -0.54
N GLU A 308 17.74 -3.66 -0.77
CA GLU A 308 18.17 -4.22 -2.04
C GLU A 308 17.06 -4.29 -3.11
N LYS A 309 15.79 -4.12 -2.72
CA LYS A 309 14.66 -4.20 -3.64
C LYS A 309 14.29 -2.87 -4.28
N TYR A 310 14.79 -1.74 -3.78
CA TYR A 310 14.49 -0.42 -4.35
C TYR A 310 15.10 -0.27 -5.75
N PHE A 311 14.41 0.47 -6.62
CA PHE A 311 14.72 0.63 -8.04
C PHE A 311 15.70 1.78 -8.23
N SER A 312 16.83 1.66 -7.56
CA SER A 312 17.95 2.58 -7.63
C SER A 312 19.25 1.77 -7.64
N PRO A 313 20.25 2.16 -8.47
CA PRO A 313 21.56 1.50 -8.49
C PRO A 313 22.40 1.79 -7.24
N GLU A 314 22.06 2.86 -6.53
CA GLU A 314 22.72 3.28 -5.29
C GLU A 314 21.70 3.37 -4.17
N LEU A 315 22.16 3.09 -2.94
CA LEU A 315 21.31 3.18 -1.77
C LEU A 315 21.01 4.65 -1.45
N ILE A 316 19.74 5.03 -1.57
CA ILE A 316 19.24 6.37 -1.23
C ILE A 316 18.50 6.27 0.10
N LEU A 317 19.03 6.92 1.14
CA LEU A 317 18.39 7.02 2.45
C LEU A 317 17.93 8.46 2.69
N PRO A 318 16.62 8.73 2.76
CA PRO A 318 16.14 10.08 3.03
C PRO A 318 16.51 10.52 4.44
N TYR A 319 16.80 11.81 4.60
CA TYR A 319 17.03 12.42 5.90
C TYR A 319 16.34 13.78 5.95
N LEU A 320 15.60 14.04 7.02
CA LEU A 320 14.87 15.29 7.20
C LEU A 320 15.64 16.25 8.10
N VAL A 321 16.09 17.36 7.53
CA VAL A 321 16.86 18.38 8.25
C VAL A 321 15.95 19.45 8.89
N THR A 322 14.77 19.71 8.30
CA THR A 322 13.79 20.70 8.79
C THR A 322 12.35 20.24 8.52
N ARG A 323 11.38 20.67 9.33
CA ARG A 323 9.94 20.47 9.13
C ARG A 323 9.24 21.80 8.84
N GLY A 324 8.15 21.74 8.07
CA GLY A 324 7.34 22.89 7.70
C GLY A 324 7.83 23.62 6.45
N CYS A 325 6.88 24.15 5.68
CA CYS A 325 7.15 25.12 4.62
C CYS A 325 6.74 26.49 5.15
N TYR A 326 7.67 27.44 5.16
CA TYR A 326 7.41 28.85 5.49
C TYR A 326 6.87 29.62 4.28
#